data_AF-A0A7W1BWX4-F1
#
_entry.id   AF-A0A7W1BWX4-F1
#
_cell.length_a   1.000
_cell.length_b   1.000
_cell.length_c   1.000
_cell.angle_alpha   90.00
_cell.angle_beta   90.00
_cell.angle_gamma   90.00
#
_symmetry.space_group_name_H-M   'P 1'
#
loop_
_entity.id
_entity.type
_entity.pdbx_description
1 polymer ?
#
loop_
_entity_poly.entity_id
_entity_poly.type
_entity_poly.pdbx_seq_one_letter_code
_entity_poly.pdbx_strand_id
1 'polypeptide(L)'
;MIVVAGFGEETLFRGYMFERFGKLFGSSVWAKTLIVLLTSVWFGLGHYSLQGLAGVEQATIFGFAFGTIFAVTGRVWMLIIAHAAFDLTALAMIYWNLESKVAHFVFE
;
A
#
# COMPACT_ATOMS: atom_id res chain seq x y z
N MET A 1 -6.82 -9.49 -11.00
CA MET A 1 -6.85 -10.14 -9.66
C MET A 1 -6.98 -9.07 -8.57
N ILE A 2 -7.97 -8.16 -8.66
CA ILE A 2 -8.02 -6.95 -7.81
C ILE A 2 -8.30 -7.31 -6.34
N VAL A 3 -9.36 -8.07 -6.08
CA VAL A 3 -9.75 -8.44 -4.70
C VAL A 3 -8.71 -9.39 -4.08
N VAL A 4 -8.12 -10.28 -4.89
CA VAL A 4 -7.13 -11.26 -4.42
C VAL A 4 -5.80 -10.57 -4.10
N ALA A 5 -5.38 -9.59 -4.90
CA ALA A 5 -4.19 -8.79 -4.65
C ALA A 5 -4.36 -7.97 -3.35
N GLY A 6 -5.40 -7.14 -3.25
CA GLY A 6 -5.65 -6.35 -2.05
C GLY A 6 -5.81 -7.19 -0.78
N PHE A 7 -6.48 -8.34 -0.85
CA PHE A 7 -6.57 -9.25 0.29
C PHE A 7 -5.19 -9.83 0.67
N GLY A 8 -4.46 -10.39 -0.28
CA GLY A 8 -3.18 -11.06 -0.04
C GLY A 8 -2.10 -10.10 0.44
N GLU A 9 -1.98 -8.95 -0.22
CA GLU A 9 -0.98 -7.94 0.07
C GLU A 9 -1.21 -7.29 1.44
N GLU A 10 -2.43 -6.87 1.76
CA GLU A 10 -2.69 -6.27 3.07
C GLU A 10 -2.60 -7.29 4.21
N THR A 11 -3.04 -8.53 3.99
CA THR A 11 -2.89 -9.60 4.99
C THR A 11 -1.41 -9.89 5.26
N LEU A 12 -0.56 -9.91 4.24
CA LEU A 12 0.87 -10.15 4.39
C LEU A 12 1.58 -8.95 5.02
N PHE A 13 1.50 -7.78 4.38
CA PHE A 13 2.31 -6.63 4.75
C PHE A 13 1.78 -5.92 6.00
N ARG A 14 0.46 -5.80 6.18
CA ARG A 14 -0.14 -5.07 7.32
C ARG A 14 -0.61 -6.01 8.41
N GLY A 15 -1.01 -7.22 8.08
CA GLY A 15 -1.32 -8.24 9.09
C GLY A 15 -0.06 -8.93 9.62
N TYR A 16 0.47 -9.85 8.83
CA TYR A 16 1.52 -10.77 9.25
C TYR A 16 2.84 -10.07 9.60
N MET A 17 3.36 -9.20 8.72
CA MET A 17 4.67 -8.58 8.93
C MET A 17 4.66 -7.60 10.11
N PHE A 18 3.58 -6.81 10.29
CA PHE A 18 3.46 -5.96 11.48
C PHE A 18 3.39 -6.77 12.77
N GLU A 19 2.71 -7.91 12.77
CA GLU A 19 2.68 -8.79 13.95
C GLU A 19 4.07 -9.35 14.27
N ARG A 20 4.78 -9.85 13.25
CA ARG A 20 6.12 -10.43 13.42
C ARG A 20 7.15 -9.40 13.84
N PHE A 21 7.17 -8.24 13.19
CA PHE A 21 8.09 -7.19 13.58
C PHE A 21 7.68 -6.52 14.88
N GLY A 22 6.39 -6.48 15.24
CA GLY A 22 5.93 -6.04 16.54
C GLY A 22 6.45 -6.94 17.68
N LYS A 23 6.53 -8.26 17.44
CA LYS A 23 7.19 -9.19 18.38
C LYS A 23 8.70 -8.99 18.47
N LEU A 24 9.35 -8.58 17.38
CA LEU A 24 10.80 -8.41 17.31
C LEU A 24 11.26 -7.06 17.89
N PHE A 25 10.58 -5.97 17.54
CA PHE A 25 10.97 -4.59 17.86
C PHE A 25 10.14 -3.98 19.01
N GLY A 26 9.05 -4.61 19.41
CA GLY A 26 8.15 -4.14 20.45
C GLY A 26 7.03 -3.21 19.97
N SER A 27 6.37 -2.53 20.91
CA SER A 27 5.15 -1.74 20.67
C SER A 27 5.33 -0.22 20.78
N SER A 28 6.58 0.26 20.95
CA SER A 28 6.88 1.68 21.05
C SER A 28 6.54 2.42 19.75
N VAL A 29 6.34 3.74 19.84
CA VAL A 29 6.10 4.58 18.65
C VAL A 29 7.25 4.44 17.65
N TRP A 30 8.50 4.45 18.13
CA TRP A 30 9.67 4.24 17.28
C TRP A 30 9.69 2.88 16.59
N ALA A 31 9.32 1.80 17.30
CA ALA A 31 9.20 0.48 16.70
C ALA A 31 8.14 0.46 15.60
N LYS A 32 6.96 1.05 15.85
CA LYS A 32 5.89 1.15 14.84
C LYS A 32 6.34 1.96 13.62
N THR A 33 7.00 3.09 13.80
CA THR A 33 7.55 3.90 12.70
C THR A 33 8.56 3.10 11.87
N LEU A 34 9.46 2.36 12.52
CA LEU A 34 10.42 1.49 11.83
C LEU A 34 9.71 0.39 11.02
N ILE A 35 8.68 -0.24 11.58
CA ILE A 35 7.89 -1.28 10.90
C ILE A 35 7.21 -0.70 9.66
N VAL A 36 6.61 0.50 9.76
CA VAL A 36 6.01 1.21 8.63
C VAL A 36 7.05 1.43 7.53
N LEU A 37 8.22 1.98 7.88
CA LEU A 37 9.30 2.23 6.91
C LEU A 37 9.75 0.96 6.20
N LEU A 38 10.06 -0.10 6.95
CA LEU A 38 10.56 -1.35 6.41
C LEU A 38 9.54 -2.03 5.49
N THR A 39 8.29 -2.14 5.94
CA THR A 39 7.23 -2.80 5.17
C THR A 39 6.84 -2.01 3.94
N SER A 40 6.89 -0.67 3.98
CA SER A 40 6.60 0.19 2.83
C SER A 40 7.65 0.08 1.75
N VAL A 41 8.94 0.09 2.12
CA VAL A 41 10.04 -0.08 1.17
C VAL A 41 9.99 -1.49 0.55
N TRP A 42 9.77 -2.53 1.36
CA TRP A 42 9.68 -3.89 0.84
C TRP A 42 8.49 -4.02 -0.12
N PHE A 43 7.32 -3.51 0.26
CA PHE A 43 6.14 -3.50 -0.60
C PHE A 43 6.42 -2.81 -1.93
N GLY A 44 7.03 -1.63 -1.90
CA GLY A 44 7.47 -0.90 -3.09
C GLY A 44 8.40 -1.71 -3.99
N LEU A 45 9.46 -2.30 -3.44
CA LEU A 45 10.41 -3.13 -4.19
C LEU A 45 9.74 -4.34 -4.86
N GLY A 46 8.70 -4.91 -4.24
CA GLY A 46 7.90 -5.99 -4.82
C GLY A 46 7.21 -5.63 -6.14
N HIS A 47 7.01 -4.34 -6.40
CA HIS A 47 6.32 -3.84 -7.60
C HIS A 47 7.26 -3.57 -8.78
N TYR A 48 8.58 -3.63 -8.58
CA TYR A 48 9.56 -3.26 -9.60
C TYR A 48 9.47 -4.10 -10.89
N SER A 49 9.30 -5.41 -10.77
CA SER A 49 9.37 -6.32 -11.93
C SER A 49 8.22 -6.13 -12.93
N LEU A 50 7.05 -5.71 -12.46
CA LEU A 50 5.85 -5.55 -13.30
C LEU A 50 5.53 -4.08 -13.61
N GLN A 51 5.93 -3.15 -12.76
CA GLN A 51 5.51 -1.74 -12.85
C GLN A 51 6.70 -0.76 -12.96
N GLY A 52 7.94 -1.26 -12.91
CA GLY A 52 9.16 -0.43 -13.02
C GLY A 52 9.32 0.56 -11.87
N LEU A 53 10.14 1.59 -12.08
CA LEU A 53 10.46 2.59 -11.04
C LEU A 53 9.22 3.40 -10.61
N ALA A 54 8.35 3.76 -11.55
CA ALA A 54 7.12 4.50 -11.25
C ALA A 54 6.20 3.68 -10.32
N GLY A 55 6.08 2.37 -10.58
CA GLY A 55 5.33 1.48 -9.69
C GLY A 55 5.96 1.33 -8.31
N VAL A 56 7.30 1.24 -8.22
CA VAL A 56 7.99 1.22 -6.93
C VAL A 56 7.72 2.48 -6.12
N GLU A 57 7.82 3.65 -6.76
CA GLU A 57 7.55 4.94 -6.13
C GLU A 57 6.11 4.99 -5.59
N GLN A 58 5.13 4.74 -6.46
CA GLN A 58 3.71 4.76 -6.12
C GLN A 58 3.40 3.75 -5.00
N ALA A 59 3.85 2.50 -5.14
CA ALA A 59 3.63 1.45 -4.15
C ALA A 59 4.32 1.77 -2.83
N THR A 60 5.50 2.41 -2.82
CA THR A 60 6.15 2.83 -1.58
C THR A 60 5.33 3.90 -0.84
N ILE A 61 4.81 4.90 -1.56
CA ILE A 61 3.96 5.95 -1.00
C ILE A 61 2.66 5.36 -0.45
N PHE A 62 2.02 4.46 -1.21
CA PHE A 62 0.83 3.73 -0.78
C PHE A 62 1.13 2.84 0.44
N GLY A 63 2.28 2.16 0.38
CA GLY A 63 3.05 1.55 1.44
C GLY A 63 2.92 2.28 2.77
N PHE A 64 3.44 3.51 2.76
CA PHE A 64 3.52 4.41 3.89
C PHE A 64 2.15 4.82 4.42
N ALA A 65 1.23 5.19 3.54
CA ALA A 65 -0.12 5.60 3.93
C ALA A 65 -0.83 4.45 4.66
N PHE A 66 -0.84 3.26 4.07
CA PHE A 66 -1.56 2.10 4.60
C PHE A 66 -0.88 1.53 5.84
N GLY A 67 0.46 1.49 5.85
CA GLY A 67 1.24 1.12 7.02
C GLY A 67 0.94 2.04 8.21
N THR A 68 0.90 3.34 7.99
CA THR A 68 0.56 4.33 9.04
C THR A 68 -0.87 4.14 9.54
N ILE A 69 -1.85 4.00 8.63
CA ILE A 69 -3.25 3.76 9.00
C ILE A 69 -3.35 2.47 9.83
N PHE A 70 -2.67 1.40 9.44
CA PHE A 70 -2.64 0.17 10.22
C PHE A 70 -2.00 0.35 11.60
N ALA A 71 -0.86 1.07 11.68
CA ALA A 71 -0.15 1.29 12.94
C ALA A 71 -1.01 2.01 14.00
N VAL A 72 -1.95 2.85 13.55
CA VAL A 72 -2.92 3.59 14.38
C VAL A 72 -4.17 2.77 14.65
N THR A 73 -4.75 2.13 13.62
CA THR A 73 -6.08 1.52 13.72
C THR A 73 -6.07 0.04 14.09
N GLY A 74 -5.03 -0.70 13.72
CA GLY A 74 -4.94 -2.15 13.81
C GLY A 74 -5.96 -2.90 12.95
N ARG A 75 -6.59 -2.25 11.96
CA ARG A 75 -7.72 -2.80 11.20
C ARG A 75 -7.36 -3.11 9.75
N VAL A 76 -7.06 -4.38 9.46
CA VAL A 76 -6.68 -4.80 8.09
C VAL A 76 -7.85 -4.79 7.10
N TRP A 77 -9.07 -5.09 7.53
CA TRP A 77 -10.24 -5.16 6.64
C TRP A 77 -10.54 -3.85 5.91
N MET A 78 -10.36 -2.71 6.59
CA MET A 78 -10.52 -1.40 5.97
C MET A 78 -9.50 -1.18 4.85
N LEU A 79 -8.26 -1.64 5.06
CA LEU A 79 -7.19 -1.51 4.08
C LEU A 79 -7.41 -2.44 2.88
N ILE A 80 -7.90 -3.66 3.10
CA ILE A 80 -8.25 -4.58 2.01
C ILE A 80 -9.30 -3.94 1.08
N ILE A 81 -10.34 -3.33 1.65
CA ILE A 81 -11.39 -2.66 0.87
C ILE A 81 -10.81 -1.44 0.14
N ALA A 82 -10.02 -0.62 0.84
CA ALA A 82 -9.41 0.58 0.25
C ALA A 82 -8.43 0.23 -0.89
N HIS A 83 -7.65 -0.84 -0.74
CA HIS A 83 -6.75 -1.36 -1.77
C HIS A 83 -7.53 -1.82 -3.00
N ALA A 84 -8.55 -2.66 -2.82
CA ALA A 84 -9.38 -3.13 -3.92
C ALA A 84 -10.08 -1.97 -4.66
N ALA A 85 -10.51 -0.94 -3.93
CA ALA A 85 -11.10 0.27 -4.52
C ALA A 85 -10.06 1.08 -5.31
N PHE A 86 -8.84 1.20 -4.80
CA PHE A 86 -7.73 1.87 -5.48
C PHE A 86 -7.42 1.18 -6.82
N ASP A 87 -7.22 -0.14 -6.81
CA ASP A 87 -6.95 -0.95 -7.99
C ASP A 87 -8.07 -0.85 -9.04
N LEU A 88 -9.33 -0.91 -8.59
CA LEU A 88 -10.48 -0.77 -9.47
C LEU A 88 -10.53 0.62 -10.11
N THR A 89 -10.19 1.65 -9.35
CA THR A 89 -10.13 3.03 -9.85
C THR A 89 -8.99 3.19 -10.86
N ALA A 90 -7.80 2.66 -10.56
CA ALA A 90 -6.66 2.67 -11.48
C ALA A 90 -7.01 1.95 -12.80
N LEU A 91 -7.62 0.76 -12.71
CA LEU A 91 -8.09 0.04 -13.89
C LEU A 91 -9.11 0.83 -14.70
N ALA A 92 -10.07 1.49 -14.03
CA ALA A 92 -11.08 2.31 -14.67
C ALA A 92 -10.47 3.54 -15.38
N MET A 93 -9.49 4.20 -14.76
CA MET A 93 -8.77 5.32 -15.37
C MET A 93 -8.04 4.91 -16.65
N ILE A 94 -7.38 3.76 -16.63
CA ILE A 94 -6.69 3.19 -17.80
C ILE A 94 -7.73 2.81 -18.87
N TYR A 95 -8.78 2.07 -18.49
CA TYR A 95 -9.78 1.55 -19.43
C TYR A 95 -10.54 2.65 -20.18
N TRP A 96 -10.88 3.74 -19.49
CA TRP A 96 -11.57 4.89 -20.09
C TRP A 96 -10.63 5.99 -20.58
N ASN A 97 -9.31 5.77 -20.56
CA ASN A 97 -8.29 6.73 -20.98
C ASN A 97 -8.45 8.10 -20.30
N LEU A 98 -8.62 8.09 -18.98
CA LEU A 98 -8.86 9.28 -18.17
C LEU A 98 -7.60 9.85 -17.51
N GLU A 99 -6.48 9.12 -17.51
CA GLU A 99 -5.25 9.49 -16.79
C GLU A 99 -4.80 10.93 -17.08
N SER A 100 -4.63 11.30 -18.35
CA SER A 100 -4.17 12.65 -18.70
C SER A 100 -5.17 13.72 -18.26
N LYS A 101 -6.48 13.48 -18.43
CA LYS A 101 -7.52 14.44 -18.02
C LYS A 101 -7.51 14.67 -16.52
N VAL A 102 -7.36 13.61 -15.74
CA VAL A 102 -7.27 13.69 -14.27
C VAL A 102 -5.98 14.38 -13.86
N ALA A 103 -4.85 14.07 -14.49
CA ALA A 103 -3.57 14.70 -14.19
C ALA A 103 -3.62 16.22 -14.43
N HIS A 104 -4.12 16.67 -15.58
CA HIS A 104 -4.30 18.09 -15.86
C HIS A 104 -5.26 18.75 -14.88
N PHE A 105 -6.37 18.10 -14.52
CA PHE A 105 -7.31 18.66 -13.54
C PHE A 105 -6.71 18.83 -12.12
N VAL A 106 -5.76 17.98 -11.73
CA VAL A 106 -5.17 18.00 -10.38
C VAL A 106 -3.90 18.86 -10.31
N PHE A 107 -3.09 18.87 -11.37
CA PHE A 107 -1.75 19.46 -11.37
C PHE A 107 -1.59 20.68 -12.28
N GLU A 108 -2.63 21.11 -13.01
CA GLU A 108 -2.67 22.35 -13.80
C GLU A 108 -3.82 23.30 -13.40
#